data_AF-A0A2N9GP57-F1
#
_entry.id   AF-A0A2N9GP57-F1
#
_cell.length_a   1.000
_cell.length_b   1.000
_cell.length_c   1.000
_cell.angle_alpha   90.00
_cell.angle_beta   90.00
_cell.angle_gamma   90.00
#
_symmetry.space_group_name_H-M   'P 1'
#
loop_
_entity.id
_entity.type
_entity.pdbx_description
1 polymer ?
#
loop_
_entity_poly.entity_id
_entity_poly.type
_entity_poly.pdbx_seq_one_letter_code
_entity_poly.pdbx_strand_id
1 'polypeptide(L)'
;MSPLMEMEVWSALFNTHFFNSDHRSDYEDFVRDLTKQLTQHLPSRVDTYMSSTIQAFDAPWPIIQANAIYFSSSMLSLSDDQNILARYYAQVFGTLVGKLSRSADAIVRATSSSAVGLLLKFSNSLSWKVARLDRTESSRRGNDLEPTKK
;
A
#
# COMPACT_ATOMS: atom_id res chain seq x y z
N MET A 1 15.66 19.84 -1.52
CA MET A 1 14.46 20.65 -1.25
C MET A 1 14.48 21.09 0.20
N SER A 2 13.95 22.28 0.51
CA SER A 2 14.05 22.90 1.84
C SER A 2 13.04 22.28 2.81
N PRO A 3 13.40 22.01 4.10
CA PRO A 3 12.52 21.39 5.10
C PRO A 3 11.18 22.10 5.32
N LEU A 4 11.12 23.38 4.97
CA LEU A 4 9.97 24.25 5.17
C LEU A 4 8.81 23.94 4.21
N MET A 5 9.13 23.52 2.98
CA MET A 5 8.13 23.15 1.97
C MET A 5 7.45 21.81 2.31
N GLU A 6 8.18 20.90 2.99
CA GLU A 6 7.58 19.68 3.52
C GLU A 6 6.51 20.02 4.57
N MET A 7 6.80 20.95 5.49
CA MET A 7 5.93 21.33 6.60
C MET A 7 4.59 21.98 6.15
N GLU A 8 4.58 22.77 5.07
CA GLU A 8 3.36 23.34 4.50
C GLU A 8 2.45 22.28 3.85
N VAL A 9 3.03 21.30 3.15
CA VAL A 9 2.27 20.15 2.59
C VAL A 9 1.61 19.35 3.71
N TRP A 10 2.34 19.10 4.80
CA TRP A 10 1.79 18.44 5.98
C TRP A 10 0.60 19.21 6.58
N SER A 11 0.71 20.53 6.73
CA SER A 11 -0.34 21.36 7.31
C SER A 11 -1.63 21.36 6.47
N ALA A 12 -1.52 21.38 5.14
CA ALA A 12 -2.68 21.30 4.26
C ALA A 12 -3.37 19.93 4.33
N LEU A 13 -2.61 18.84 4.43
CA LEU A 13 -3.13 17.47 4.51
C LEU A 13 -3.91 17.22 5.80
N PHE A 14 -3.40 17.69 6.95
CA PHE A 14 -4.09 17.52 8.23
C PHE A 14 -5.31 18.44 8.40
N ASN A 15 -5.35 19.60 7.73
CA ASN A 15 -6.49 20.52 7.81
C ASN A 15 -7.69 20.09 6.96
N THR A 16 -7.51 19.19 5.98
CA THR A 16 -8.59 18.81 5.04
C THR A 16 -9.50 17.72 5.59
N HIS A 17 -8.98 16.83 6.46
CA HIS A 17 -9.74 15.71 7.03
C HIS A 17 -10.26 16.05 8.42
N PHE A 18 -11.36 16.81 8.47
CA PHE A 18 -12.14 16.96 9.69
C PHE A 18 -12.89 15.63 9.91
N PHE A 19 -12.45 14.84 10.89
CA PHE A 19 -13.14 13.62 11.35
C PHE A 19 -14.51 13.99 11.93
N ASN A 20 -15.47 14.27 11.05
CA ASN A 20 -16.81 14.73 11.41
C ASN A 20 -17.78 13.57 11.69
N SER A 21 -17.32 12.33 11.61
CA SER A 21 -18.14 11.15 11.87
C SER A 21 -17.37 10.07 12.63
N ASP A 22 -18.08 9.29 13.45
CA ASP A 22 -17.58 8.06 14.10
C ASP A 22 -17.39 6.91 13.09
N HIS A 23 -17.40 7.20 11.78
CA HIS A 23 -17.32 6.18 10.75
C HIS A 23 -15.87 5.78 10.47
N ARG A 24 -15.63 4.48 10.60
CA ARG A 24 -14.32 3.87 10.35
C ARG A 24 -13.83 4.07 8.90
N SER A 25 -14.73 4.28 7.95
CA SER A 25 -14.40 4.61 6.56
C SER A 25 -13.58 5.88 6.43
N ASP A 26 -13.90 6.93 7.20
CA ASP A 26 -13.27 8.24 7.07
C ASP A 26 -11.80 8.16 7.50
N TYR A 27 -11.52 7.37 8.54
CA TYR A 27 -10.16 7.05 8.95
C TYR A 27 -9.41 6.24 7.90
N GLU A 28 -10.07 5.24 7.31
CA GLU A 28 -9.47 4.41 6.27
C GLU A 28 -9.11 5.22 5.01
N ASP A 29 -9.93 6.19 4.63
CA ASP A 29 -9.69 7.09 3.51
C ASP A 29 -8.57 8.09 3.83
N PHE A 30 -8.59 8.69 5.02
CA PHE A 30 -7.51 9.56 5.50
C PHE A 30 -6.15 8.85 5.45
N VAL A 31 -6.05 7.64 6.00
CA VAL A 31 -4.79 6.89 6.02
C VAL A 31 -4.32 6.58 4.60
N ARG A 32 -5.24 6.26 3.67
CA ARG A 32 -4.87 6.03 2.28
C ARG A 32 -4.34 7.28 1.61
N ASP A 33 -4.96 8.44 1.82
CA ASP A 33 -4.49 9.69 1.25
C ASP A 33 -3.17 10.14 1.85
N LEU A 34 -3.01 10.03 3.17
CA LEU A 34 -1.73 10.22 3.86
C LEU A 34 -0.63 9.33 3.25
N THR A 35 -0.97 8.06 3.02
CA THR A 35 -0.02 7.10 2.42
C THR A 35 0.38 7.49 1.00
N LYS A 36 -0.57 7.92 0.15
CA LYS A 36 -0.26 8.40 -1.20
C LYS A 36 0.70 9.58 -1.17
N GLN A 37 0.45 10.52 -0.27
CA GLN A 37 1.27 11.72 -0.13
C GLN A 37 2.69 11.38 0.33
N LEU A 38 2.81 10.45 1.28
CA LEU A 38 4.10 9.95 1.76
C LEU A 38 4.90 9.25 0.65
N THR A 39 4.26 8.38 -0.14
CA THR A 39 4.95 7.67 -1.21
C THR A 39 5.33 8.60 -2.37
N GLN A 40 4.53 9.63 -2.65
CA GLN A 40 4.79 10.60 -3.72
C GLN A 40 5.84 11.65 -3.36
N HIS A 41 5.78 12.21 -2.15
CA HIS A 41 6.63 13.34 -1.76
C HIS A 41 7.86 12.93 -0.96
N LEU A 42 7.84 11.76 -0.31
CA LEU A 42 8.93 11.28 0.55
C LEU A 42 9.38 9.84 0.19
N PRO A 43 9.65 9.53 -1.09
CA PRO A 43 9.98 8.17 -1.53
C PRO A 43 11.23 7.60 -0.85
N SER A 44 12.22 8.44 -0.52
CA SER A 44 13.44 8.03 0.18
C SER A 44 13.22 7.57 1.63
N ARG A 45 12.05 7.87 2.21
CA ARG A 45 11.69 7.53 3.59
C ARG A 45 10.74 6.33 3.70
N VAL A 46 10.22 5.83 2.58
CA VAL A 46 9.26 4.71 2.53
C VAL A 46 9.81 3.48 3.26
N ASP A 47 11.08 3.15 3.07
CA ASP A 47 11.75 2.03 3.75
C ASP A 47 11.74 2.19 5.29
N THR A 48 12.08 3.39 5.76
CA THR A 48 12.05 3.73 7.20
C THR A 48 10.63 3.64 7.76
N TYR A 49 9.63 4.16 7.03
CA TYR A 49 8.23 4.07 7.43
C TYR A 49 7.76 2.62 7.51
N MET A 50 8.01 1.81 6.47
CA MET A 50 7.66 0.39 6.46
C MET A 50 8.33 -0.38 7.61
N SER A 51 9.63 -0.19 7.83
CA SER A 51 10.35 -0.85 8.92
C SER A 51 9.76 -0.49 10.29
N SER A 52 9.51 0.81 10.53
CA SER A 52 8.94 1.30 11.79
C SER A 52 7.51 0.78 12.00
N THR A 53 6.71 0.76 10.94
CA THR A 53 5.34 0.23 11.01
C THR A 53 5.30 -1.27 11.28
N ILE A 54 6.21 -2.05 10.69
CA ILE A 54 6.29 -3.49 10.94
C ILE A 54 6.65 -3.76 12.41
N GLN A 55 7.56 -2.99 12.99
CA GLN A 55 7.87 -3.10 14.43
C GLN A 55 6.64 -2.85 15.31
N ALA A 56 5.74 -1.96 14.89
CA ALA A 56 4.51 -1.65 15.63
C ALA A 56 3.47 -2.79 15.60
N PHE A 57 3.66 -3.85 14.81
CA PHE A 57 2.79 -5.03 14.84
C PHE A 57 2.85 -5.79 16.18
N ASP A 58 3.93 -5.62 16.93
CA ASP A 58 4.14 -6.27 18.23
C ASP A 58 3.84 -5.33 19.41
N ALA A 59 3.27 -4.14 19.13
CA ALA A 59 2.86 -3.22 20.17
C ALA A 59 1.78 -3.86 21.08
N PRO A 60 1.80 -3.62 22.40
CA PRO A 60 0.83 -4.21 23.32
C PRO A 60 -0.59 -3.64 23.13
N TRP A 61 -0.73 -2.52 22.42
CA TRP A 61 -2.01 -1.86 22.17
C TRP A 61 -2.63 -2.33 20.84
N PRO A 62 -3.80 -2.99 20.87
CA PRO A 62 -4.43 -3.53 19.66
C PRO A 62 -4.76 -2.47 18.60
N ILE A 63 -5.07 -1.25 19.03
CA ILE A 63 -5.34 -0.12 18.13
C ILE A 63 -4.08 0.27 17.36
N ILE A 64 -2.91 0.28 18.02
CA ILE A 64 -1.63 0.59 17.37
C ILE A 64 -1.28 -0.49 16.35
N GLN A 65 -1.48 -1.77 16.70
CA GLN A 65 -1.30 -2.87 15.75
C GLN A 65 -2.22 -2.73 14.53
N ALA A 66 -3.51 -2.44 14.76
CA ALA A 66 -4.48 -2.27 13.68
C ALA A 66 -4.11 -1.11 12.75
N ASN A 67 -3.69 0.03 13.31
CA ASN A 67 -3.25 1.19 12.54
C ASN A 67 -2.00 0.86 11.71
N ALA A 68 -1.03 0.18 12.32
CA ALA A 68 0.17 -0.25 11.62
C ALA A 68 -0.14 -1.20 10.46
N ILE A 69 -1.02 -2.19 10.69
CA ILE A 69 -1.47 -3.13 9.66
C ILE A 69 -2.09 -2.38 8.49
N TYR A 70 -3.01 -1.46 8.76
CA TYR A 70 -3.72 -0.74 7.71
C TYR A 70 -2.80 0.20 6.93
N PHE A 71 -1.90 0.90 7.62
CA PHE A 71 -0.94 1.82 7.00
C PHE A 71 0.06 1.10 6.10
N SER A 72 0.75 0.06 6.60
CA SER A 72 1.71 -0.72 5.79
C SER A 72 1.06 -1.39 4.59
N SER A 73 -0.16 -1.91 4.74
CA SER A 73 -0.91 -2.51 3.64
C SER A 73 -1.35 -1.48 2.61
N SER A 74 -1.75 -0.28 3.06
CA SER A 74 -2.03 0.85 2.17
C SER A 74 -0.78 1.22 1.37
N MET A 75 0.38 1.28 2.02
CA MET A 75 1.65 1.66 1.40
C MET A 75 2.07 0.67 0.32
N LEU A 76 1.92 -0.63 0.60
CA LEU A 76 2.15 -1.68 -0.40
C LEU A 76 1.13 -1.64 -1.54
N SER A 77 -0.15 -1.47 -1.25
CA SER A 77 -1.22 -1.47 -2.27
C SER A 77 -1.17 -0.28 -3.24
N LEU A 78 -0.47 0.79 -2.84
CA LEU A 78 -0.31 2.02 -3.62
C LEU A 78 1.10 2.13 -4.24
N SER A 79 2.00 1.21 -3.93
CA SER A 79 3.38 1.23 -4.41
C SER A 79 3.50 0.54 -5.77
N ASP A 80 4.07 1.24 -6.74
CA ASP A 80 4.54 0.64 -8.00
C ASP A 80 6.04 0.25 -7.93
N ASP A 81 6.76 0.59 -6.84
CA ASP A 81 8.17 0.26 -6.62
C ASP A 81 8.35 -1.23 -6.31
N GLN A 82 8.95 -1.94 -7.27
CA GLN A 82 9.22 -3.37 -7.17
C GLN A 82 10.20 -3.73 -6.05
N ASN A 83 11.13 -2.84 -5.68
CA ASN A 83 12.07 -3.11 -4.59
C ASN A 83 11.36 -3.13 -3.23
N ILE A 84 10.46 -2.17 -3.01
CA ILE A 84 9.64 -2.11 -1.79
C ILE A 84 8.71 -3.33 -1.72
N LEU A 85 8.04 -3.65 -2.83
CA LEU A 85 7.16 -4.83 -2.90
C LEU A 85 7.94 -6.13 -2.63
N ALA A 86 9.08 -6.33 -3.29
CA ALA A 86 9.91 -7.51 -3.11
C ALA A 86 10.42 -7.68 -1.66
N ARG A 87 10.73 -6.56 -1.00
CA ARG A 87 11.24 -6.57 0.39
C ARG A 87 10.15 -6.85 1.42
N TYR A 88 8.98 -6.24 1.28
CA TYR A 88 8.00 -6.17 2.37
C TYR A 88 6.70 -6.94 2.12
N TYR A 89 6.31 -7.18 0.86
CA TYR A 89 4.98 -7.73 0.55
C TYR A 89 4.75 -9.09 1.23
N ALA A 90 5.68 -10.03 1.06
CA ALA A 90 5.56 -11.37 1.65
C ALA A 90 5.53 -11.34 3.19
N GLN A 91 6.39 -10.53 3.80
CA GLN A 91 6.47 -10.39 5.26
C GLN A 91 5.19 -9.80 5.84
N VAL A 92 4.70 -8.69 5.27
CA VAL A 92 3.46 -8.05 5.72
C VAL A 92 2.30 -9.01 5.52
N PHE A 93 2.13 -9.56 4.31
CA PHE A 93 1.04 -10.49 3.99
C PHE A 93 1.02 -11.71 4.93
N GLY A 94 2.17 -12.34 5.18
CA GLY A 94 2.27 -13.45 6.12
C GLY A 94 1.87 -13.06 7.54
N THR A 95 2.27 -11.87 7.98
CA THR A 95 1.88 -11.33 9.30
C THR A 95 0.38 -11.09 9.37
N LEU A 96 -0.24 -10.55 8.32
CA LEU A 96 -1.69 -10.33 8.27
C LEU A 96 -2.46 -11.65 8.43
N VAL A 97 -2.07 -12.70 7.70
CA VAL A 97 -2.71 -14.02 7.79
C VAL A 97 -2.57 -14.61 9.20
N GLY A 98 -1.40 -14.43 9.82
CA GLY A 98 -1.16 -14.83 11.20
C GLY A 98 -2.05 -14.09 12.20
N LYS A 99 -2.10 -12.75 12.11
CA LYS A 99 -2.92 -11.90 12.99
C LYS A 99 -4.42 -12.12 12.77
N LEU A 100 -4.86 -12.32 11.52
CA LEU A 100 -6.24 -12.64 11.16
C LEU A 100 -6.73 -13.92 11.88
N SER A 101 -5.89 -14.96 11.92
CA SER A 101 -6.26 -16.26 12.47
C SER A 101 -6.07 -16.37 13.99
N ARG A 102 -5.04 -15.73 14.55
CA ARG A 102 -4.59 -15.99 15.93
C ARG A 102 -4.71 -14.81 16.89
N SER A 103 -4.97 -13.60 16.42
CA SER A 103 -5.06 -12.44 17.32
C SER A 103 -6.26 -12.58 18.26
N ALA A 104 -6.06 -12.30 19.55
CA ALA A 104 -7.13 -12.26 20.55
C ALA A 104 -8.09 -11.08 20.31
N ASP A 105 -7.55 -9.95 19.81
CA ASP A 105 -8.30 -8.73 19.59
C ASP A 105 -9.10 -8.74 18.29
N ALA A 106 -10.41 -8.52 18.39
CA ALA A 106 -11.31 -8.48 17.25
C ALA A 106 -10.95 -7.36 16.25
N ILE A 107 -10.50 -6.20 16.76
CA ILE A 107 -10.08 -5.07 15.91
C ILE A 107 -8.89 -5.45 15.02
N VAL A 108 -7.90 -6.16 15.57
CA VAL A 108 -6.72 -6.60 14.82
C VAL A 108 -7.11 -7.64 13.77
N ARG A 109 -7.98 -8.60 14.10
CA ARG A 109 -8.49 -9.59 13.13
C ARG A 109 -9.27 -8.92 11.99
N ALA A 110 -10.20 -8.03 12.30
CA ALA A 110 -11.00 -7.33 11.30
C ALA A 110 -10.13 -6.48 10.36
N THR A 111 -9.16 -5.75 10.93
CA THR A 111 -8.23 -4.92 10.15
C THR A 111 -7.32 -5.77 9.26
N SER A 112 -6.83 -6.90 9.79
CA SER A 112 -6.04 -7.87 9.02
C SER A 112 -6.84 -8.44 7.84
N SER A 113 -8.13 -8.75 8.05
CA SER A 113 -9.01 -9.24 6.99
C SER A 113 -9.18 -8.20 5.87
N SER A 114 -9.43 -6.94 6.24
CA SER A 114 -9.55 -5.83 5.29
C SER A 114 -8.26 -5.64 4.49
N ALA A 115 -7.13 -5.63 5.19
CA ALA A 115 -5.79 -5.49 4.62
C ALA A 115 -5.41 -6.63 3.66
N VAL A 116 -5.74 -7.88 3.99
CA VAL A 116 -5.56 -9.01 3.05
C VAL A 116 -6.39 -8.79 1.79
N GLY A 117 -7.64 -8.37 1.93
CA GLY A 117 -8.50 -8.04 0.79
C GLY A 117 -7.91 -6.93 -0.10
N LEU A 118 -7.34 -5.90 0.52
CA LEU A 118 -6.64 -4.81 -0.17
C LEU A 118 -5.44 -5.31 -0.99
N LEU A 119 -4.56 -6.12 -0.38
CA LEU A 119 -3.36 -6.64 -1.02
C LEU A 119 -3.67 -7.66 -2.13
N LEU A 120 -4.71 -8.48 -1.96
CA LEU A 120 -5.19 -9.39 -3.01
C LEU A 120 -5.76 -8.63 -4.21
N LYS A 121 -6.58 -7.61 -3.96
CA LYS A 121 -7.09 -6.71 -5.03
C LYS A 121 -5.94 -6.04 -5.78
N PHE A 122 -4.92 -5.56 -5.05
CA PHE A 122 -3.71 -5.02 -5.65
C PHE A 122 -2.97 -6.05 -6.51
N SER A 123 -2.73 -7.27 -5.99
CA SER A 123 -2.04 -8.33 -6.74
C SER A 123 -2.77 -8.73 -8.02
N ASN A 124 -4.10 -8.85 -7.96
CA ASN A 124 -4.93 -9.05 -9.14
C ASN A 124 -4.81 -7.87 -10.10
N SER A 125 -4.75 -6.64 -9.55
CA SER A 125 -4.53 -5.40 -10.30
C SER A 125 -3.08 -5.25 -10.84
N LEU A 126 -2.11 -6.00 -10.34
CA LEU A 126 -0.78 -6.03 -10.94
C LEU A 126 -0.73 -7.07 -12.06
N SER A 127 -1.32 -8.25 -11.81
CA SER A 127 -1.40 -9.35 -12.76
C SER A 127 -2.08 -8.98 -14.08
N TRP A 128 -3.25 -8.33 -14.05
CA TRP A 128 -3.92 -7.88 -15.29
C TRP A 128 -3.11 -6.83 -16.06
N LYS A 129 -2.37 -5.93 -15.38
CA LYS A 129 -1.52 -4.93 -16.03
C LYS A 129 -0.40 -5.63 -16.80
N VAL A 130 0.27 -6.59 -16.15
CA VAL A 130 1.34 -7.39 -16.77
C VAL A 130 0.81 -8.17 -17.97
N ALA A 131 -0.34 -8.85 -17.84
CA ALA A 131 -0.94 -9.62 -18.93
C ALA A 131 -1.33 -8.76 -20.14
N ARG A 132 -1.78 -7.51 -19.93
CA ARG A 132 -2.05 -6.56 -21.03
C ARG A 132 -0.78 -6.12 -21.73
N LEU A 133 0.28 -5.86 -20.97
CA LEU A 133 1.57 -5.39 -21.50
C LEU A 133 2.18 -6.46 -22.42
N ASP A 134 2.18 -7.73 -21.99
CA ASP A 134 2.66 -8.87 -22.77
C ASP A 134 1.89 -9.05 -24.09
N ARG A 135 0.55 -8.88 -24.05
CA ARG A 135 -0.30 -8.91 -25.25
C ARG A 135 0.02 -7.78 -26.24
N THR A 136 0.32 -6.58 -25.74
CA THR A 136 0.68 -5.43 -26.59
C THR A 136 2.07 -5.60 -27.21
N GLU A 137 3.04 -6.13 -26.47
CA GLU A 137 4.38 -6.42 -26.98
C GLU A 137 4.37 -7.55 -28.02
N SER A 138 3.58 -8.60 -27.80
CA SER A 138 3.37 -9.67 -28.79
C SER A 138 2.75 -9.16 -30.08
N SER A 139 1.77 -8.26 -30.02
CA SER A 139 1.14 -7.65 -31.19
C SER A 139 2.13 -6.81 -32.01
N ARG A 140 3.02 -6.07 -31.32
CA ARG A 140 4.03 -5.24 -31.98
C ARG A 140 5.10 -6.08 -32.68
N ARG A 141 5.54 -7.19 -32.08
CA ARG A 141 6.48 -8.13 -32.71
C ARG A 141 5.91 -8.89 -33.91
N GLY A 142 4.59 -9.06 -34.00
CA GLY A 142 3.93 -9.71 -35.14
C GLY A 142 3.94 -8.85 -36.41
N ASN A 143 3.95 -7.52 -36.28
CA ASN A 143 3.89 -6.60 -37.41
C ASN A 143 5.26 -6.27 -38.04
N ASP A 144 6.36 -6.62 -37.37
CA ASP A 144 7.73 -6.45 -37.92
C ASP A 144 8.19 -7.67 -38.77
N LEU A 145 7.31 -8.66 -38.95
CA LEU A 145 7.55 -9.89 -39.73
C LEU A 145 6.63 -9.96 -40.96
N GLU A 146 6.51 -8.89 -41.75
CA GLU A 146 5.94 -9.00 -43.09
C GLU A 146 7.10 -9.21 -44.10
N PRO A 147 7.20 -10.39 -44.75
CA PRO A 147 8.26 -10.65 -45.71
C PRO A 147 7.98 -9.92 -47.02
N THR A 148 8.91 -9.06 -47.42
CA THR A 148 9.03 -8.58 -48.79
C THR A 148 9.18 -9.77 -49.73
N LYS A 149 8.10 -10.13 -50.43
CA LYS A 149 8.18 -11.00 -51.60
C LYS A 149 8.12 -10.16 -52.87
N LYS A 150 9.25 -10.20 -53.57
CA LYS A 150 9.43 -9.82 -54.98
C LYS A 150 8.46 -10.56 -55.89
#